data_AF-A0A7C7FM65-F1
#
_entry.id   AF-A0A7C7FM65-F1
#
_cell.length_a   1.000
_cell.length_b   1.000
_cell.length_c   1.000
_cell.angle_alpha   90.00
_cell.angle_beta   90.00
_cell.angle_gamma   90.00
#
_symmetry.space_group_name_H-M   'P 1'
#
loop_
_entity.id
_entity.type
_entity.pdbx_description
1 polymer ?
#
loop_
_entity_poly.entity_id
_entity_poly.type
_entity_poly.pdbx_seq_one_letter_code
_entity_poly.pdbx_strand_id
1 'polypeptide(L)' 'MLRNRESEPYDNGVWLATSPQYHTSLERELPSMRSIKLFGGGKTKWQNIPMEADDFEESVFKACEMVLNRDI' A
#
# COMPACT_ATOMS: atom_id res chain seq x y z
N MET A 1 8.99 -4.04 4.86
CA MET A 1 9.94 -2.96 5.19
C MET A 1 9.15 -1.67 5.32
N LEU A 2 9.28 -0.94 6.43
CA LEU A 2 8.52 0.30 6.68
C LEU A 2 9.27 1.51 6.10
N ARG A 3 8.59 2.34 5.32
CA ARG A 3 9.08 3.67 4.94
C ARG A 3 8.62 4.69 5.99
N ASN A 4 9.57 5.42 6.58
CA ASN A 4 9.30 6.52 7.50
C ASN A 4 10.29 7.68 7.25
N ARG A 5 9.78 8.81 6.74
CA ARG A 5 10.54 10.05 6.50
C ARG A 5 9.78 11.26 7.02
N GLU A 6 10.45 12.12 7.77
CA GLU A 6 9.87 13.36 8.30
C GLU A 6 9.58 14.40 7.23
N SER A 7 10.42 14.50 6.19
CA SER A 7 10.26 15.47 5.10
C SER A 7 9.09 15.17 4.16
N GLU A 8 8.65 13.91 4.12
CA GLU A 8 7.66 13.40 3.18
C GLU A 8 6.72 12.41 3.88
N PRO A 9 5.96 12.87 4.91
CA PRO A 9 5.24 11.97 5.80
C PRO A 9 4.05 11.31 5.11
N TYR A 10 3.51 11.96 4.07
CA TYR A 10 2.33 11.49 3.38
C TYR A 10 2.49 10.04 2.90
N ASP A 11 3.58 9.67 2.22
CA ASP A 11 3.78 8.31 1.72
C ASP A 11 4.53 7.40 2.72
N ASN A 12 4.50 7.72 4.02
CA ASN A 12 4.98 6.78 5.03
C ASN A 12 4.05 5.58 5.17
N GLY A 13 4.62 4.42 5.49
CA GLY A 13 3.91 3.15 5.51
C GLY A 13 4.63 2.03 4.75
N VAL A 14 3.86 1.03 4.36
CA VAL A 14 4.35 -0.12 3.60
C VAL A 14 4.00 0.06 2.14
N TRP A 15 5.00 -0.02 1.28
CA TRP A 15 4.82 0.12 -0.17
C TRP A 15 4.64 -1.24 -0.83
N LEU A 16 3.67 -1.32 -1.74
CA LEU A 16 3.33 -2.51 -2.50
C LEU A 16 3.49 -2.23 -3.98
N ALA A 17 4.25 -3.06 -4.68
CA ALA A 17 4.34 -3.03 -6.13
C ALA A 17 3.26 -3.94 -6.72
N THR A 18 2.22 -3.37 -7.31
CA THR A 18 1.12 -4.14 -7.92
C THR A 18 0.74 -3.58 -9.28
N SER A 19 0.10 -4.40 -10.11
CA SER A 19 -0.37 -3.93 -11.42
C SER A 19 -1.74 -3.24 -11.30
N PRO A 20 -2.00 -2.14 -12.04
CA PRO A 20 -3.25 -1.39 -11.97
C PRO A 20 -4.53 -2.20 -12.13
N GLN A 21 -4.46 -3.31 -12.88
CA GLN A 21 -5.57 -4.25 -13.07
C GLN A 21 -6.05 -4.92 -11.77
N TYR A 22 -5.22 -4.99 -10.73
CA TYR A 22 -5.56 -5.62 -9.44
C TYR A 22 -6.01 -4.62 -8.37
N HIS A 23 -5.84 -3.32 -8.59
CA HIS A 23 -6.08 -2.31 -7.55
C HIS A 23 -7.51 -2.35 -7.01
N THR A 24 -8.53 -2.50 -7.88
CA THR A 24 -9.93 -2.56 -7.44
C THR A 24 -10.25 -3.80 -6.60
N SER A 25 -9.54 -4.92 -6.82
CA SER A 25 -9.66 -6.10 -5.96
C SER A 25 -8.95 -5.84 -4.63
N LEU A 26 -7.74 -5.29 -4.69
CA LEU A 26 -6.93 -4.98 -3.53
C LEU A 26 -7.54 -3.91 -2.63
N GLU A 27 -8.23 -2.92 -3.17
CA GLU A 27 -8.97 -1.91 -2.38
C GLU A 27 -10.07 -2.53 -1.51
N ARG A 28 -10.63 -3.69 -1.89
CA ARG A 28 -11.59 -4.41 -1.05
C ARG A 28 -10.91 -5.15 0.10
N GLU A 29 -9.72 -5.65 -0.17
CA GLU A 29 -8.95 -6.45 0.79
C GLU A 29 -8.11 -5.58 1.74
N LEU A 30 -7.68 -4.42 1.27
CA LEU A 30 -6.81 -3.43 1.92
C LEU A 30 -7.46 -2.03 1.77
N PRO A 31 -8.49 -1.70 2.56
CA PRO A 31 -9.31 -0.50 2.35
C PRO A 31 -8.54 0.83 2.42
N SER A 32 -7.52 0.90 3.28
CA SER A 32 -6.68 2.09 3.41
C SER A 32 -5.57 2.20 2.37
N MET A 33 -5.45 1.20 1.48
CA MET A 33 -4.47 1.22 0.40
C MET A 33 -4.77 2.36 -0.57
N ARG A 34 -3.72 3.09 -0.95
CA ARG A 34 -3.82 4.14 -1.98
C ARG A 34 -2.55 4.24 -2.80
N SER A 35 -2.62 4.88 -3.96
CA SER A 35 -1.43 5.15 -4.76
C SER A 35 -0.50 6.15 -4.06
N ILE A 36 0.81 5.96 -4.22
CA ILE A 36 1.78 6.92 -3.69
C ILE A 36 1.77 8.21 -4.49
N LYS A 37 1.96 9.35 -3.80
CA LYS A 37 2.04 10.67 -4.44
C LYS A 37 3.46 11.01 -4.91
N LEU A 38 4.48 10.38 -4.35
CA LEU A 38 5.89 10.68 -4.66
C LEU A 38 6.21 10.59 -6.17
N PHE A 39 5.56 9.71 -6.91
CA PHE A 39 5.78 9.55 -8.36
C PHE A 39 4.83 10.40 -9.24
N GLY A 40 4.07 11.34 -8.65
CA GLY A 40 3.15 12.22 -9.36
C GLY A 40 1.67 11.82 -9.28
N GLY A 41 0.78 12.66 -9.81
CA GLY A 41 -0.67 12.50 -9.74
C GLY A 41 -1.21 11.50 -10.76
N GLY A 42 -1.39 10.24 -10.35
CA GLY A 42 -2.03 9.20 -11.16
C GLY A 42 -2.00 7.82 -10.49
N LYS A 43 -2.66 6.82 -11.09
CA LYS A 43 -2.49 5.42 -10.68
C LYS A 43 -1.07 4.99 -11.05
N THR A 44 -0.22 4.82 -10.04
CA THR A 44 1.13 4.28 -10.22
C THR A 44 1.11 2.76 -9.97
N LYS A 45 2.18 2.05 -10.35
CA LYS A 45 2.36 0.64 -9.95
C LYS A 45 2.66 0.48 -8.45
N TRP A 46 2.78 1.58 -7.71
CA TRP A 46 3.17 1.59 -6.31
C TRP A 46 2.00 2.08 -5.46
N GLN A 47 1.51 1.18 -4.63
CA GLN A 47 0.53 1.50 -3.60
C GLN A 47 1.24 1.65 -2.25
N ASN A 48 0.57 2.33 -1.32
CA ASN A 48 0.98 2.49 0.05
C ASN A 48 -0.18 2.10 0.97
N ILE A 49 0.14 1.30 1.98
CA ILE A 49 -0.66 1.14 3.19
C ILE A 49 -0.13 2.18 4.18
N PRO A 50 -0.86 3.28 4.43
CA PRO A 50 -0.37 4.39 5.26
C PRO A 50 -0.16 3.96 6.70
N MET A 51 0.97 4.34 7.31
CA MET A 51 1.25 4.00 8.71
C MET A 51 0.28 4.65 9.72
N GLU A 52 -0.41 5.71 9.31
CA GLU A 52 -1.40 6.42 10.12
C GLU A 52 -2.82 5.86 9.96
N ALA A 53 -3.00 4.83 9.13
CA ALA A 53 -4.31 4.21 8.94
C ALA A 53 -4.69 3.37 10.17
N ASP A 54 -5.96 3.44 10.58
CA ASP A 54 -6.46 2.71 11.75
C ASP A 54 -6.32 1.19 11.61
N ASP A 55 -6.38 0.68 10.37
CA ASP A 55 -6.24 -0.73 10.01
C ASP A 55 -4.81 -1.11 9.59
N PHE A 56 -3.80 -0.26 9.85
CA PHE A 56 -2.45 -0.43 9.30
C PHE A 56 -1.85 -1.82 9.55
N GLU A 57 -1.83 -2.29 10.80
CA GLU A 57 -1.23 -3.58 11.15
C GLU A 57 -1.97 -4.75 10.47
N GLU A 58 -3.30 -4.74 10.52
CA GLU A 58 -4.15 -5.77 9.89
C GLU A 58 -3.93 -5.82 8.38
N SER A 59 -3.96 -4.67 7.72
CA SER A 59 -3.69 -4.53 6.28
C SER A 59 -2.27 -4.98 5.92
N VAL A 60 -1.26 -4.68 6.74
CA VAL A 60 0.12 -5.14 6.50
C VAL A 60 0.24 -6.65 6.66
N PHE A 61 -0.36 -7.25 7.69
CA PHE A 61 -0.37 -8.70 7.87
C PHE A 61 -1.01 -9.40 6.68
N LYS A 62 -2.17 -8.92 6.25
CA LYS A 62 -2.88 -9.47 5.10
C LYS A 62 -2.08 -9.34 3.81
N ALA A 63 -1.42 -8.20 3.58
CA ALA A 63 -0.51 -8.05 2.45
C ALA A 63 0.66 -9.05 2.50
N CYS A 64 1.20 -9.34 3.69
CA CYS A 64 2.22 -10.37 3.84
C CYS A 64 1.68 -11.78 3.51
N GLU A 65 0.47 -12.11 3.95
CA GLU A 65 -0.18 -13.38 3.60
C GLU A 65 -0.39 -13.52 2.09
N MET A 66 -0.86 -12.47 1.42
CA MET A 66 -1.02 -12.44 -0.04
C MET A 66 0.30 -12.71 -0.77
N VAL A 67 1.41 -12.10 -0.31
CA VAL A 67 2.75 -12.37 -0.88
C VAL A 67 3.15 -13.82 -0.67
N LEU A 68 2.90 -14.39 0.52
CA LEU A 68 3.19 -15.80 0.81
C LEU A 68 2.38 -16.76 -0.06
N ASN A 69 1.11 -16.43 -0.31
CA ASN A 69 0.20 -17.18 -1.18
C ASN A 69 0.43 -16.95 -2.68
N ARG A 70 1.28 -15.97 -3.05
CA ARG A 70 1.57 -15.53 -4.42
C ARG A 70 0.39 -14.86 -5.13
N ASP A 71 -0.47 -14.20 -4.36
CA ASP A 71 -1.59 -13.41 -4.89
C ASP A 71 -1.14 -12.04 -5.40
N ILE A 72 -0.03 -11.51 -4.87
CA ILE A 72 0.63 -10.25 -5.29
C ILE A 72 2.15 -10.35 -5.34
#